data_AF-A0AAE1QNU8-F1
#
_entry.id   AF-A0AAE1QNU8-F1
#
_cell.length_a   1.000
_cell.length_b   1.000
_cell.length_c   1.000
_cell.angle_alpha   90.00
_cell.angle_beta   90.00
_cell.angle_gamma   90.00
#
_symmetry.space_group_name_H-M   'P 1'
#
loop_
_entity.id
_entity.type
_entity.pdbx_description
1 polymer ?
#
loop_
_entity_poly.entity_id
_entity_poly.type
_entity_poly.pdbx_seq_one_letter_code
_entity_poly.pdbx_strand_id
1 'polypeptide(L)'
;MVGKLARGEADIGVANLFLTLGRQGAVDYSAPYDAEVSCFLVRSDPPAPRWQSLVLPFQLSTWLSFLLGLVLAALFLFCFAFAGNRCGGETINLQSMMYVWFYSVGMHCREPQALMPRRDTTRLLVSFLWLYTIIITVAYSSNLTAFLTVTRQPQGMETVRELHTSKMEVSGLGTFFKGALASAIDPYLQFLVYLGVTLDRTLSFREHITKLKWKLASRNNLLSKLATTSWGTDPKTLRQTALALCYSTAEYCATVWARHSLHGHREVRKRLKSRKSFMTTEPLEHTRTAFYRLDRWQEEESSLQS
;
A
#
# COMPACT_ATOMS: atom_id res chain seq x y z
N MET A 1 -26.04 26.05 -0.98
CA MET A 1 -26.29 26.85 0.23
C MET A 1 -25.63 28.23 0.13
N VAL A 2 -24.29 28.35 0.22
CA VAL A 2 -23.57 29.64 0.20
C VAL A 2 -24.00 30.57 -0.93
N GLY A 3 -24.14 30.07 -2.16
CA GLY A 3 -24.59 30.89 -3.29
C GLY A 3 -26.03 31.40 -3.19
N LYS A 4 -26.93 30.72 -2.45
CA LYS A 4 -28.30 31.21 -2.23
C LYS A 4 -28.33 32.34 -1.20
N LEU A 5 -27.55 32.18 -0.12
CA LEU A 5 -27.35 33.23 0.89
C LEU A 5 -26.75 34.49 0.25
N ALA A 6 -25.70 34.33 -0.57
CA ALA A 6 -25.05 35.45 -1.26
C ALA A 6 -25.95 36.18 -2.26
N ARG A 7 -27.03 35.54 -2.76
CA ARG A 7 -28.00 36.15 -3.68
C ARG A 7 -29.26 36.68 -2.98
N GLY A 8 -29.35 36.58 -1.66
CA GLY A 8 -30.57 36.93 -0.91
C GLY A 8 -31.76 36.02 -1.18
N GLU A 9 -31.53 34.81 -1.71
CA GLU A 9 -32.60 33.80 -1.90
C GLU A 9 -32.91 33.02 -0.61
N ALA A 10 -32.07 33.18 0.42
CA ALA A 10 -32.22 32.58 1.74
C ALA A 10 -31.64 33.54 2.78
N ASP A 11 -32.30 33.67 3.93
CA ASP A 11 -31.88 34.60 4.99
C ASP A 11 -30.84 33.98 5.93
N ILE A 12 -30.99 32.68 6.24
CA ILE A 12 -30.12 31.94 7.17
C ILE A 12 -29.81 30.56 6.60
N GLY A 13 -28.55 30.12 6.72
CA GLY A 13 -28.14 28.77 6.36
C GLY A 13 -27.51 28.06 7.55
N VAL A 14 -28.09 26.93 7.95
CA VAL A 14 -27.56 26.07 9.01
C VAL A 14 -27.01 24.80 8.35
N ALA A 15 -25.70 24.60 8.44
CA ALA A 15 -25.02 23.41 7.93
C ALA A 15 -23.69 23.22 8.65
N ASN A 16 -23.14 22.01 8.59
CA ASN A 16 -21.75 21.77 8.97
C ASN A 16 -20.83 22.42 7.92
N LEU A 17 -20.41 23.67 8.18
CA LEU A 17 -19.64 24.47 7.25
C LEU A 17 -18.42 25.05 7.95
N PHE A 18 -17.24 24.68 7.46
CA PHE A 18 -15.98 25.25 7.96
C PHE A 18 -15.84 26.73 7.57
N LEU A 19 -15.38 27.52 8.54
CA LEU A 19 -14.99 28.90 8.33
C LEU A 19 -13.82 28.94 7.34
N THR A 20 -14.00 29.61 6.21
CA THR A 20 -12.97 29.73 5.17
C THR A 20 -12.91 31.15 4.66
N LEU A 21 -11.69 31.69 4.51
CA LEU A 21 -11.44 33.06 4.03
C LEU A 21 -12.14 33.34 2.68
N GLY A 22 -12.12 32.36 1.76
CA GLY A 22 -12.75 32.53 0.45
C GLY A 22 -14.29 32.63 0.49
N ARG A 23 -14.95 32.18 1.56
CA ARG A 23 -16.40 32.28 1.73
C ARG A 23 -16.82 33.44 2.63
N GLN A 24 -15.93 33.90 3.51
CA GLN A 24 -16.17 35.02 4.41
C GLN A 24 -16.47 36.32 3.64
N GLY A 25 -15.96 36.47 2.41
CA GLY A 25 -16.32 37.61 1.54
C GLY A 25 -17.70 37.52 0.88
N ALA A 26 -18.41 36.40 1.00
CA ALA A 26 -19.71 36.17 0.37
C ALA A 26 -20.86 35.96 1.37
N VAL A 27 -20.55 35.50 2.59
CA VAL A 27 -21.50 35.28 3.68
C VAL A 27 -20.83 35.58 5.02
N ASP A 28 -21.58 36.15 5.94
CA ASP A 28 -21.17 36.33 7.33
C ASP A 28 -21.43 35.05 8.15
N TYR A 29 -20.55 34.79 9.10
CA TYR A 29 -20.64 33.63 10.00
C TYR A 29 -20.94 34.08 11.42
N SER A 30 -21.67 33.25 12.16
CA SER A 30 -21.75 33.37 13.62
C SER A 30 -20.43 32.95 14.28
N ALA A 31 -20.35 33.13 15.60
CA ALA A 31 -19.28 32.50 16.37
C ALA A 31 -19.26 30.97 16.12
N PRO A 32 -18.08 30.34 16.00
CA PRO A 32 -17.98 28.90 15.83
C PRO A 32 -18.51 28.19 17.08
N TYR A 33 -19.32 27.15 16.88
CA TYR A 33 -19.89 26.36 17.96
C TYR A 33 -19.04 25.13 18.30
N ASP A 34 -18.19 24.68 17.38
CA ASP A 34 -17.34 23.49 17.53
C ASP A 34 -16.03 23.65 16.74
N ALA A 35 -15.00 22.89 17.13
CA ALA A 35 -13.68 22.86 16.50
C ALA A 35 -13.32 21.41 16.15
N GLU A 36 -13.36 21.08 14.86
CA GLU A 36 -13.04 19.75 14.36
C GLU A 36 -11.57 19.64 13.95
N VAL A 37 -10.93 18.51 14.28
CA VAL A 37 -9.56 18.19 13.86
C VAL A 37 -9.62 17.25 12.65
N SER A 38 -8.86 17.59 11.60
CA SER A 38 -8.80 16.75 10.41
C SER A 38 -7.97 15.50 10.65
N CYS A 39 -8.57 14.33 10.46
CA CYS A 39 -7.90 13.04 10.52
C CYS A 39 -7.84 12.40 9.13
N PHE A 40 -6.87 11.51 8.93
CA PHE A 40 -6.80 10.67 7.74
C PHE A 40 -7.25 9.25 8.09
N LEU A 41 -7.88 8.58 7.13
CA LEU A 41 -8.29 7.19 7.25
C LEU A 41 -7.47 6.35 6.28
N VAL A 42 -6.77 5.35 6.82
CA VAL A 42 -6.01 4.38 6.02
C VAL A 42 -6.66 3.02 6.17
N ARG A 43 -6.67 2.24 5.10
CA ARG A 43 -6.97 0.82 5.17
C ARG A 43 -5.82 0.09 5.89
N SER A 44 -6.12 -0.51 7.03
CA SER A 44 -5.16 -1.38 7.71
C SER A 44 -4.87 -2.64 6.89
N ASP A 45 -3.61 -3.08 6.93
CA ASP A 45 -3.21 -4.35 6.33
C ASP A 45 -3.90 -5.53 7.03
N PRO A 46 -4.24 -6.61 6.29
CA PRO A 46 -4.78 -7.80 6.92
C PRO A 46 -3.76 -8.38 7.91
N PRO A 47 -4.22 -8.98 9.03
CA PRO A 47 -3.31 -9.60 9.98
C PRO A 47 -2.52 -10.74 9.33
N ALA A 48 -1.33 -11.02 9.86
CA ALA A 48 -0.45 -12.08 9.38
C ALA A 48 -1.17 -13.45 9.27
N PRO A 49 -0.77 -14.31 8.32
CA PRO A 49 -1.43 -15.58 8.08
C PRO A 49 -1.40 -16.50 9.32
N ARG A 50 -2.47 -17.26 9.54
CA ARG A 50 -2.70 -18.05 10.77
C ARG A 50 -1.62 -19.09 11.06
N TRP A 51 -0.88 -19.61 10.09
CA TRP A 51 0.18 -20.60 10.37
C TRP A 51 1.41 -19.93 11.03
N GLN A 52 1.63 -18.64 10.76
CA GLN A 52 2.76 -17.91 11.32
C GLN A 52 2.57 -17.70 12.84
N SER A 53 1.33 -17.72 13.34
CA SER A 53 1.03 -17.63 14.78
C SER A 53 1.59 -18.80 15.60
N LEU A 54 1.95 -19.92 14.96
CA LEU A 54 2.53 -21.08 15.63
C LEU A 54 4.02 -20.89 15.94
N VAL A 55 4.75 -20.15 15.11
CA VAL A 55 6.21 -19.96 15.27
C VAL A 55 6.53 -18.70 16.07
N LEU A 56 5.67 -17.68 15.95
CA LEU A 56 5.81 -16.38 16.63
C LEU A 56 5.85 -16.37 18.17
N PRO A 57 5.31 -17.36 18.92
CA PRO A 57 5.37 -17.30 20.38
C PRO A 57 6.81 -17.23 20.89
N PHE A 58 7.73 -17.94 20.24
CA PHE A 58 9.14 -17.91 20.61
C PHE A 58 9.96 -17.06 19.66
N GLN A 59 10.82 -16.22 20.26
CA GLN A 59 11.86 -15.51 19.53
C GLN A 59 12.87 -16.50 18.96
N LEU A 60 13.56 -16.11 17.88
CA LEU A 60 14.58 -16.94 17.24
C LEU A 60 15.65 -17.41 18.22
N SER A 61 16.07 -16.55 19.16
CA SER A 61 17.03 -16.91 20.21
C SER A 61 16.56 -18.09 21.06
N THR A 62 15.26 -18.14 21.42
CA THR A 62 14.68 -19.23 22.21
C THR A 62 14.59 -20.52 21.40
N TRP A 63 14.25 -20.42 20.10
CA TRP A 63 14.26 -21.55 19.18
C TRP A 63 15.65 -22.18 19.05
N LEU A 64 16.68 -21.36 18.90
CA LEU A 64 18.06 -21.84 18.84
C LEU A 64 18.47 -22.50 20.17
N SER A 65 18.11 -21.92 21.31
CA SER A 65 18.36 -22.52 22.63
C SER A 65 17.65 -23.86 22.79
N PHE A 66 16.42 -24.00 22.29
CA PHE A 66 15.68 -25.27 22.29
C PHE A 66 16.37 -26.34 21.43
N LEU A 67 16.76 -25.99 20.20
CA LEU A 67 17.47 -26.91 19.30
C LEU A 67 18.81 -27.32 19.90
N LEU A 68 19.55 -26.37 20.46
CA LEU A 68 20.79 -26.64 21.18
C LEU A 68 20.56 -27.58 22.37
N GLY A 69 19.52 -27.30 23.18
CA GLY A 69 19.14 -28.15 24.30
C GLY A 69 18.77 -29.57 23.90
N LEU A 70 18.11 -29.75 22.75
CA LEU A 70 17.78 -31.06 22.20
C LEU A 70 19.04 -31.86 21.80
N VAL A 71 19.99 -31.20 21.14
CA VAL A 71 21.30 -31.79 20.80
C VAL A 71 22.08 -32.15 22.06
N LEU A 72 22.14 -31.23 23.03
CA LEU A 72 22.84 -31.45 24.30
C LEU A 72 22.20 -32.58 25.11
N ALA A 73 20.88 -32.67 25.17
CA ALA A 73 20.18 -33.77 25.85
C ALA A 73 20.57 -35.14 25.27
N ALA A 74 20.62 -35.26 23.94
CA ALA A 74 21.05 -36.49 23.28
C ALA A 74 22.52 -36.80 23.55
N LEU A 75 23.41 -35.80 23.49
CA LEU A 75 24.82 -35.96 23.78
C LEU A 75 25.07 -36.37 25.24
N PHE A 76 24.42 -35.72 26.20
CA PHE A 76 24.54 -36.06 27.62
C PHE A 76 24.03 -37.48 27.89
N LEU A 77 22.87 -37.85 27.37
CA LEU A 77 22.35 -39.20 27.52
C LEU A 77 23.29 -40.24 26.91
N PHE A 78 23.84 -39.98 25.71
CA PHE A 78 24.78 -40.88 25.05
C PHE A 78 26.08 -41.02 25.86
N CYS A 79 26.64 -39.92 26.35
CA CYS A 79 27.86 -39.93 27.17
C CYS A 79 27.66 -40.69 28.48
N PHE A 80 26.55 -40.47 29.17
CA PHE A 80 26.21 -41.20 30.40
C PHE A 80 25.96 -42.69 30.13
N ALA A 81 25.27 -43.01 29.03
CA ALA A 81 25.01 -44.39 28.66
C ALA A 81 26.29 -45.17 28.31
N PHE A 82 27.19 -44.51 27.58
CA PHE A 82 28.48 -45.06 27.22
C PHE A 82 29.41 -45.21 28.43
N ALA A 83 29.47 -44.21 29.31
CA ALA A 83 30.24 -44.26 30.55
C ALA A 83 29.70 -45.35 31.49
N GLY A 84 28.38 -45.47 31.60
CA GLY A 84 27.74 -46.54 32.34
C GLY A 84 28.07 -47.92 31.79
N ASN A 85 28.15 -48.10 30.46
CA ASN A 85 28.47 -49.41 29.90
C ASN A 85 29.86 -49.92 30.32
N ARG A 86 30.84 -49.02 30.47
CA ARG A 86 32.19 -49.41 30.95
C ARG A 86 32.19 -50.04 32.33
N CYS A 87 31.20 -49.70 33.16
CA CYS A 87 31.00 -50.27 34.48
C CYS A 87 29.98 -51.43 34.49
N GLY A 88 29.55 -51.94 33.32
CA GLY A 88 28.75 -53.15 33.14
C GLY A 88 27.29 -53.08 33.64
N GLY A 89 26.43 -52.22 33.09
CA GLY A 89 25.06 -52.10 33.63
C GLY A 89 24.02 -51.29 32.85
N GLU A 90 24.27 -50.95 31.59
CA GLU A 90 23.29 -50.21 30.76
C GLU A 90 22.72 -51.08 29.63
N THR A 91 21.51 -50.75 29.20
CA THR A 91 20.84 -51.46 28.10
C THR A 91 21.56 -51.19 26.78
N ILE A 92 21.79 -52.25 25.99
CA ILE A 92 22.50 -52.20 24.70
C ILE A 92 21.86 -51.16 23.74
N ASN A 93 20.54 -50.99 23.78
CA ASN A 93 19.83 -50.03 22.92
C ASN A 93 20.19 -48.57 23.21
N LEU A 94 20.47 -48.19 24.47
CA LEU A 94 20.89 -46.82 24.84
C LEU A 94 22.32 -46.49 24.39
N GLN A 95 23.06 -47.46 23.85
CA GLN A 95 24.40 -47.26 23.31
C GLN A 95 24.38 -46.92 21.82
N SER A 96 23.25 -47.12 21.15
CA SER A 96 23.07 -46.69 19.77
C SER A 96 22.79 -45.19 19.74
N MET A 97 23.69 -44.43 19.10
CA MET A 97 23.53 -42.99 18.89
C MET A 97 22.14 -42.68 18.31
N MET A 98 21.72 -43.44 17.30
CA MET A 98 20.41 -43.29 16.66
C MET A 98 19.25 -43.44 17.66
N TYR A 99 19.30 -44.46 18.52
CA TYR A 99 18.25 -44.68 19.52
C TYR A 99 18.19 -43.55 20.54
N VAL A 100 19.33 -43.04 21.01
CA VAL A 100 19.38 -41.90 21.94
C VAL A 100 18.84 -40.62 21.33
N TRP A 101 19.06 -40.39 20.03
CA TRP A 101 18.44 -39.28 19.31
C TRP A 101 16.91 -39.39 19.30
N PHE A 102 16.36 -40.54 18.93
CA PHE A 102 14.90 -40.76 18.96
C PHE A 102 14.33 -40.70 20.38
N TYR A 103 15.06 -41.23 21.37
CA TYR A 103 14.70 -41.13 22.78
C TYR A 103 14.63 -39.67 23.25
N SER A 104 15.60 -38.85 22.85
CA SER A 104 15.65 -37.42 23.20
C SER A 104 14.53 -36.64 22.49
N VAL A 105 14.31 -36.87 21.20
CA VAL A 105 13.20 -36.26 20.45
C VAL A 105 11.85 -36.67 21.05
N GLY A 106 11.65 -37.97 21.33
CA GLY A 106 10.44 -38.50 21.94
C GLY A 106 10.16 -37.85 23.31
N MET A 107 11.20 -37.66 24.13
CA MET A 107 11.07 -36.96 25.41
C MET A 107 10.60 -35.50 25.26
N HIS A 108 11.06 -34.78 24.22
CA HIS A 108 10.60 -33.41 23.93
C HIS A 108 9.16 -33.39 23.37
N CYS A 109 8.79 -34.39 22.58
CA CYS A 109 7.42 -34.60 22.09
C CYS A 109 6.46 -35.14 23.16
N ARG A 110 6.93 -35.35 24.41
CA ARG A 110 6.19 -35.96 25.52
C ARG A 110 5.69 -37.38 25.22
N GLU A 111 6.40 -38.11 24.37
CA GLU A 111 6.12 -39.50 24.08
C GLU A 111 6.59 -40.40 25.24
N PRO A 112 5.77 -41.35 25.72
CA PRO A 112 6.17 -42.27 26.77
C PRO A 112 7.33 -43.14 26.29
N GLN A 113 8.42 -43.15 27.04
CA GLN A 113 9.59 -43.95 26.71
C GLN A 113 9.38 -45.40 27.16
N ALA A 114 9.43 -46.34 26.21
CA ALA A 114 9.20 -47.75 26.48
C ALA A 114 10.32 -48.43 27.29
N LEU A 115 11.53 -47.88 27.26
CA LEU A 115 12.70 -48.43 27.94
C LEU A 115 13.22 -47.45 28.99
N MET A 116 13.25 -47.89 30.25
CA MET A 116 13.85 -47.12 31.34
C MET A 116 15.33 -47.52 31.52
N PRO A 117 16.25 -46.54 31.73
CA PRO A 117 17.62 -46.84 32.06
C PRO A 117 17.70 -47.59 33.39
N ARG A 118 18.59 -48.60 33.47
CA ARG A 118 18.76 -49.44 34.67
C ARG A 118 19.49 -48.75 35.81
N ARG A 119 20.43 -47.84 35.50
CA ARG A 119 21.28 -47.18 36.50
C ARG A 119 20.63 -45.94 37.10
N ASP A 120 20.82 -45.76 38.40
CA ASP A 120 20.26 -44.62 39.13
C ASP A 120 20.83 -43.28 38.66
N THR A 121 22.11 -43.21 38.27
CA THR A 121 22.72 -41.99 37.72
C THR A 121 22.06 -41.53 36.42
N THR A 122 21.80 -42.48 35.52
CA THR A 122 21.20 -42.22 34.20
C THR A 122 19.69 -41.97 34.36
N ARG A 123 19.04 -42.60 35.34
CA ARG A 123 17.66 -42.29 35.74
C ARG A 123 17.53 -40.87 36.26
N LEU A 124 18.43 -40.42 37.14
CA LEU A 124 18.44 -39.04 37.64
C LEU A 124 18.59 -38.05 36.48
N LEU A 125 19.52 -38.30 35.55
CA LEU A 125 19.69 -37.47 34.35
C LEU A 125 18.41 -37.41 33.51
N VAL A 126 17.76 -38.55 33.26
CA VAL A 126 16.47 -38.61 32.55
C VAL A 126 15.38 -37.84 33.30
N SER A 127 15.33 -37.90 34.64
CA SER A 127 14.39 -37.13 35.45
C SER A 127 14.61 -35.61 35.32
N PHE A 128 15.87 -35.14 35.31
CA PHE A 128 16.18 -33.73 35.09
C PHE A 128 15.82 -33.28 33.67
N LEU A 129 16.14 -34.09 32.66
CA LEU A 129 15.79 -33.80 31.27
C LEU A 129 14.26 -33.79 31.06
N TRP A 130 13.54 -34.66 31.74
CA TRP A 130 12.08 -34.69 31.74
C TRP A 130 11.46 -33.43 32.36
N LEU A 131 12.01 -32.95 33.49
CA LEU A 131 11.59 -31.68 34.08
C LEU A 131 11.82 -30.52 33.11
N TYR A 132 13.00 -30.48 32.47
CA TYR A 132 13.35 -29.49 31.46
C TYR A 132 12.36 -29.49 30.28
N THR A 133 12.03 -30.66 29.73
CA THR A 133 11.08 -30.74 28.61
C THR A 133 9.69 -30.28 29.03
N ILE A 134 9.22 -30.62 30.24
CA ILE A 134 7.96 -30.11 30.79
C ILE A 134 7.95 -28.60 30.87
N ILE A 135 8.99 -27.99 31.43
CA ILE A 135 9.06 -26.53 31.61
C ILE A 135 8.94 -25.82 30.25
N ILE A 136 9.71 -26.25 29.25
CA ILE A 136 9.69 -25.63 27.91
C ILE A 136 8.33 -25.82 27.23
N THR A 137 7.79 -27.03 27.27
CA THR A 137 6.54 -27.34 26.57
C THR A 137 5.34 -26.65 27.22
N VAL A 138 5.33 -26.50 28.55
CA VAL A 138 4.33 -25.68 29.26
C VAL A 138 4.50 -24.20 28.88
N ALA A 139 5.72 -23.66 28.92
CA ALA A 139 5.99 -22.27 28.54
C ALA A 139 5.55 -21.97 27.09
N TYR A 140 5.82 -22.88 26.16
CA TYR A 140 5.36 -22.76 24.77
C TYR A 140 3.84 -22.76 24.69
N SER A 141 3.17 -23.72 25.32
CA SER A 141 1.70 -23.81 25.31
C SER A 141 1.02 -22.59 25.93
N SER A 142 1.56 -22.06 27.03
CA SER A 142 1.05 -20.85 27.70
C SER A 142 1.20 -19.62 26.82
N ASN A 143 2.37 -19.44 26.21
CA ASN A 143 2.64 -18.29 25.35
C ASN A 143 1.87 -18.37 24.02
N LEU A 144 1.74 -19.58 23.45
CA LEU A 144 0.86 -19.82 22.31
C LEU A 144 -0.60 -19.48 22.65
N THR A 145 -1.09 -19.88 23.82
CA THR A 145 -2.45 -19.55 24.27
C THR A 145 -2.63 -18.04 24.39
N ALA A 146 -1.69 -17.34 25.02
CA ALA A 146 -1.71 -15.88 25.12
C ALA A 146 -1.67 -15.18 23.74
N PHE A 147 -0.91 -15.75 22.80
CA PHE A 147 -0.82 -15.23 21.44
C PHE A 147 -2.12 -15.45 20.64
N LEU A 148 -2.79 -16.59 20.85
CA LEU A 148 -4.05 -16.91 20.17
C LEU A 148 -5.25 -16.14 20.74
N THR A 149 -5.22 -15.76 22.01
CA THR A 149 -6.29 -14.96 22.63
C THR A 149 -6.18 -13.48 22.28
N VAL A 150 -4.97 -12.95 22.12
CA VAL A 150 -4.74 -11.54 21.76
C VAL A 150 -4.39 -11.41 20.28
N THR A 151 -5.38 -11.03 19.48
CA THR A 151 -5.16 -10.68 18.07
C THR A 151 -4.40 -9.34 17.98
N ARG A 152 -3.08 -9.40 17.78
CA ARG A 152 -2.29 -8.19 17.49
C ARG A 152 -2.62 -7.71 16.08
N GLN A 153 -3.31 -6.57 16.00
CA GLN A 153 -3.40 -5.82 14.75
C GLN A 153 -2.02 -5.22 14.44
N PRO A 154 -1.59 -5.20 13.16
CA PRO A 154 -0.41 -4.43 12.79
C PRO A 154 -0.64 -2.96 13.19
N GLN A 155 0.40 -2.30 13.71
CA GLN A 155 0.32 -0.87 13.99
C GLN A 155 0.02 -0.14 12.68
N GLY A 156 -1.06 0.63 12.67
CA GLY A 156 -1.40 1.51 11.56
C GLY A 156 -0.49 2.72 11.52
N MET A 157 -0.58 3.49 10.43
CA MET A 157 0.08 4.79 10.38
C MET A 157 -0.70 5.79 11.23
N GLU A 158 -0.03 6.37 12.21
CA GLU A 158 -0.63 7.33 13.14
C GLU A 158 -0.19 8.75 12.84
N THR A 159 0.98 8.91 12.19
CA THR A 159 1.57 10.22 11.93
C THR A 159 1.50 10.62 10.46
N VAL A 160 1.36 11.94 10.23
CA VAL A 160 1.47 12.54 8.90
C VAL A 160 2.82 12.24 8.25
N ARG A 161 3.89 12.13 9.06
CA ARG A 161 5.24 11.82 8.58
C ARG A 161 5.32 10.41 8.00
N GLU A 162 4.72 9.43 8.68
CA GLU A 162 4.59 8.06 8.17
C GLU A 162 3.77 8.05 6.89
N LEU A 163 2.65 8.78 6.86
CA LEU A 163 1.80 8.91 5.67
C LEU A 163 2.58 9.48 4.48
N HIS A 164 3.35 10.55 4.67
CA HIS A 164 4.21 11.13 3.64
C HIS A 164 5.29 10.14 3.17
N THR A 165 5.91 9.42 4.12
CA THR A 165 6.96 8.42 3.81
C THR A 165 6.42 7.22 3.03
N SER A 166 5.18 6.82 3.30
CA SER A 166 4.48 5.74 2.58
C SER A 166 4.25 6.06 1.09
N LYS A 167 4.27 7.36 0.71
CA LYS A 167 3.99 7.88 -0.64
C LYS A 167 2.65 7.40 -1.22
N MET A 168 1.69 7.05 -0.35
CA MET A 168 0.36 6.68 -0.79
C MET A 168 -0.40 7.88 -1.34
N GLU A 169 -1.29 7.60 -2.31
CA GLU A 169 -2.19 8.61 -2.85
C GLU A 169 -3.28 8.90 -1.82
N VAL A 170 -3.39 10.16 -1.43
CA VAL A 170 -4.39 10.63 -0.47
C VAL A 170 -5.58 11.24 -1.21
N SER A 171 -6.77 10.99 -0.71
CA SER A 171 -8.02 11.56 -1.23
C SER A 171 -8.80 12.17 -0.09
N GLY A 172 -9.55 13.23 -0.38
CA GLY A 172 -10.40 13.94 0.57
C GLY A 172 -11.78 14.20 -0.01
N LEU A 173 -12.76 14.38 0.88
CA LEU A 173 -14.13 14.68 0.46
C LEU A 173 -14.24 16.16 0.04
N GLY A 174 -14.53 16.38 -1.25
CA GLY A 174 -14.70 17.73 -1.81
C GLY A 174 -13.39 18.48 -2.09
N THR A 175 -13.48 19.80 -2.26
CA THR A 175 -12.35 20.66 -2.65
C THR A 175 -11.67 21.37 -1.48
N PHE A 176 -12.24 21.26 -0.27
CA PHE A 176 -11.74 21.94 0.93
C PHE A 176 -10.34 21.45 1.32
N PHE A 177 -10.18 20.13 1.50
CA PHE A 177 -8.92 19.53 1.93
C PHE A 177 -7.76 19.80 0.98
N LYS A 178 -8.03 19.89 -0.33
CA LYS A 178 -7.02 20.28 -1.31
C LYS A 178 -6.42 21.66 -1.00
N GLY A 179 -7.27 22.65 -0.72
CA GLY A 179 -6.82 24.00 -0.39
C GLY A 179 -6.08 24.01 0.95
N ALA A 180 -6.67 23.35 1.97
CA ALA A 180 -6.11 23.27 3.31
C ALA A 180 -4.73 22.60 3.35
N LEU A 181 -4.53 21.51 2.60
CA LEU A 181 -3.24 20.81 2.48
C LEU A 181 -2.19 21.67 1.78
N ALA A 182 -2.55 22.34 0.68
CA ALA A 182 -1.62 23.20 -0.03
C ALA A 182 -1.20 24.43 0.79
N SER A 183 -2.08 24.94 1.65
CA SER A 183 -1.80 26.03 2.58
C SER A 183 -1.26 25.58 3.93
N ALA A 184 -1.08 24.27 4.16
CA ALA A 184 -0.64 23.76 5.45
C ALA A 184 0.75 24.29 5.79
N ILE A 185 1.00 24.61 7.07
CA ILE A 185 2.31 25.08 7.53
C ILE A 185 3.33 23.94 7.51
N ASP A 186 2.87 22.72 7.79
CA ASP A 186 3.72 21.53 7.83
C ASP A 186 4.19 21.14 6.40
N PRO A 187 5.51 21.08 6.14
CA PRO A 187 6.04 20.66 4.84
C PRO A 187 5.61 19.24 4.45
N TYR A 188 5.39 18.32 5.40
CA TYR A 188 5.00 16.95 5.07
C TYR A 188 3.61 16.86 4.46
N LEU A 189 2.69 17.76 4.83
CA LEU A 189 1.35 17.88 4.23
C LEU A 189 1.38 18.56 2.85
N GLN A 190 2.36 19.43 2.60
CA GLN A 190 2.47 20.16 1.34
C GLN A 190 2.87 19.25 0.17
N PHE A 191 3.79 18.32 0.40
CA PHE A 191 4.31 17.43 -0.64
C PHE A 191 3.51 16.14 -0.82
N LEU A 192 2.39 16.01 -0.13
CA LEU A 192 1.53 14.85 -0.20
C LEU A 192 0.89 14.71 -1.59
N VAL A 193 0.82 13.48 -2.10
CA VAL A 193 0.24 13.19 -3.42
C VAL A 193 -1.27 13.09 -3.26
N TYR A 194 -1.99 14.15 -3.63
CA TYR A 194 -3.46 14.19 -3.56
C TYR A 194 -4.06 13.72 -4.87
N LEU A 195 -4.80 12.60 -4.89
CA LEU A 195 -5.42 12.05 -6.09
C LEU A 195 -4.42 11.89 -7.26
N GLY A 196 -3.20 11.39 -6.97
CA GLY A 196 -2.12 11.29 -7.97
C GLY A 196 -1.46 12.61 -8.38
N VAL A 197 -1.89 13.74 -7.82
CA VAL A 197 -1.33 15.09 -8.06
C VAL A 197 -0.41 15.49 -6.92
N THR A 198 0.84 15.80 -7.24
CA THR A 198 1.79 16.40 -6.27
C THR A 198 1.44 17.87 -6.10
N LEU A 199 1.02 18.25 -4.89
CA LEU A 199 0.76 19.64 -4.54
C LEU A 199 2.11 20.39 -4.33
N ASP A 200 2.11 21.69 -4.62
CA ASP A 200 3.24 22.59 -4.38
C ASP A 200 2.71 23.82 -3.63
N ARG A 201 3.53 24.44 -2.79
CA ARG A 201 3.18 25.61 -1.94
C ARG A 201 2.69 26.79 -2.77
N THR A 202 3.29 26.99 -3.94
CA THR A 202 2.86 28.03 -4.89
C THR A 202 1.62 27.64 -5.68
N LEU A 203 1.13 26.40 -5.53
CA LEU A 203 0.14 25.79 -6.40
C LEU A 203 0.52 25.91 -7.89
N SER A 204 1.82 25.95 -8.19
CA SER A 204 2.34 26.00 -9.57
C SER A 204 2.19 24.68 -10.30
N PHE A 205 2.09 23.57 -9.54
CA PHE A 205 2.06 22.19 -10.04
C PHE A 205 3.23 21.85 -10.98
N ARG A 206 4.35 22.58 -10.91
CA ARG A 206 5.45 22.45 -11.89
C ARG A 206 5.98 21.01 -11.97
N GLU A 207 6.22 20.39 -10.82
CA GLU A 207 6.69 19.01 -10.75
C GLU A 207 5.64 17.99 -11.25
N HIS A 208 4.35 18.27 -11.01
CA HIS A 208 3.28 17.45 -11.55
C HIS A 208 3.22 17.56 -13.08
N ILE A 209 3.28 18.78 -13.62
CA ILE A 209 3.27 19.07 -15.07
C ILE A 209 4.45 18.37 -15.76
N THR A 210 5.65 18.43 -15.19
CA THR A 210 6.82 17.76 -15.79
C THR A 210 6.64 16.24 -15.81
N LYS A 211 6.22 15.63 -14.69
CA LYS A 211 5.92 14.19 -14.62
C LYS A 211 4.82 13.79 -15.59
N LEU A 212 3.77 14.60 -15.71
CA LEU A 212 2.64 14.34 -16.61
C LEU A 212 3.05 14.47 -18.08
N LYS A 213 3.89 15.45 -18.43
CA LYS A 213 4.49 15.58 -19.77
C LYS A 213 5.25 14.32 -20.16
N TRP A 214 6.09 13.79 -19.27
CA TRP A 214 6.82 12.53 -19.52
C TRP A 214 5.87 11.34 -19.68
N LYS A 215 4.84 11.23 -18.82
CA LYS A 215 3.79 10.20 -18.91
C LYS A 215 3.01 10.27 -20.23
N LEU A 216 2.70 11.47 -20.71
CA LEU A 216 2.02 11.70 -21.99
C LEU A 216 2.94 11.37 -23.17
N ALA A 217 4.21 11.78 -23.13
CA ALA A 217 5.18 11.50 -24.18
C ALA A 217 5.32 9.99 -24.43
N SER A 218 5.42 9.19 -23.37
CA SER A 218 5.46 7.73 -23.47
C SER A 218 4.20 7.14 -24.14
N ARG A 219 3.01 7.68 -23.85
CA ARG A 219 1.74 7.22 -24.45
C ARG A 219 1.59 7.68 -25.89
N ASN A 220 2.05 8.89 -26.19
CA ASN A 220 2.06 9.42 -27.55
C ASN A 220 3.02 8.63 -28.46
N ASN A 221 4.13 8.12 -27.91
CA ASN A 221 5.00 7.18 -28.62
C ASN A 221 4.33 5.84 -28.95
N LEU A 222 3.31 5.43 -28.19
CA LEU A 222 2.51 4.24 -28.54
C LEU A 222 1.55 4.57 -29.69
N LEU A 223 0.90 5.74 -29.65
CA LEU A 223 0.03 6.20 -30.73
C LEU A 223 0.80 6.38 -32.04
N SER A 224 2.02 6.92 -31.99
CA SER A 224 2.85 7.07 -33.19
C SER A 224 3.22 5.72 -33.83
N LYS A 225 3.44 4.69 -33.02
CA LYS A 225 3.66 3.30 -33.48
C LYS A 225 2.38 2.62 -34.00
N LEU A 226 1.21 2.96 -33.47
CA LEU A 226 -0.07 2.47 -33.98
C LEU A 226 -0.47 3.14 -35.31
N ALA A 227 0.03 4.35 -35.56
CA ALA A 227 -0.27 5.15 -36.75
C ALA A 227 0.64 4.85 -37.97
N THR A 228 1.63 3.95 -37.85
CA THR A 228 2.59 3.66 -38.94
C THR A 228 1.94 3.05 -40.19
N THR A 229 2.58 3.26 -41.34
CA THR A 229 1.95 3.18 -42.67
C THR A 229 1.80 1.79 -43.28
N SER A 230 2.40 0.73 -42.72
CA SER A 230 2.35 -0.62 -43.29
C SER A 230 1.25 -1.53 -42.71
N TRP A 231 0.87 -1.33 -41.43
CA TRP A 231 -0.13 -2.14 -40.70
C TRP A 231 -0.92 -1.29 -39.67
N GLY A 232 -1.06 0.02 -39.92
CA GLY A 232 -1.64 0.97 -38.98
C GLY A 232 -3.10 0.67 -38.64
N THR A 233 -3.48 0.95 -37.40
CA THR A 233 -4.83 0.69 -36.87
C THR A 233 -5.87 1.64 -37.45
N ASP A 234 -7.12 1.18 -37.57
CA ASP A 234 -8.25 1.96 -38.09
C ASP A 234 -8.35 3.35 -37.42
N PRO A 235 -8.70 4.42 -38.15
CA PRO A 235 -8.80 5.79 -37.59
C PRO A 235 -9.72 5.88 -36.37
N LYS A 236 -10.81 5.11 -36.35
CA LYS A 236 -11.74 5.03 -35.20
C LYS A 236 -11.04 4.49 -33.96
N THR A 237 -10.28 3.42 -34.12
CA THR A 237 -9.52 2.76 -33.05
C THR A 237 -8.36 3.62 -32.58
N LEU A 238 -7.66 4.31 -33.50
CA LEU A 238 -6.60 5.27 -33.16
C LEU A 238 -7.14 6.45 -32.34
N ARG A 239 -8.33 6.96 -32.70
CA ARG A 239 -9.00 8.02 -31.95
C ARG A 239 -9.44 7.56 -30.56
N GLN A 240 -10.06 6.39 -30.47
CA GLN A 240 -10.50 5.82 -29.19
C GLN A 240 -9.30 5.58 -28.27
N THR A 241 -8.21 5.02 -28.79
CA THR A 241 -6.97 4.80 -28.02
C THR A 241 -6.32 6.11 -27.61
N ALA A 242 -6.32 7.16 -28.45
CA ALA A 242 -5.81 8.48 -28.08
C ALA A 242 -6.62 9.13 -26.96
N LEU A 243 -7.96 9.05 -27.03
CA LEU A 243 -8.84 9.53 -25.95
C LEU A 243 -8.64 8.73 -24.67
N ALA A 244 -8.56 7.41 -24.78
CA ALA A 244 -8.45 6.51 -23.63
C ALA A 244 -7.08 6.59 -22.94
N LEU A 245 -5.99 6.79 -23.67
CA LEU A 245 -4.64 6.79 -23.10
C LEU A 245 -4.15 8.20 -22.77
N CYS A 246 -4.18 9.12 -23.73
CA CYS A 246 -3.58 10.45 -23.58
C CYS A 246 -4.57 11.45 -22.98
N TYR A 247 -5.78 11.53 -23.56
CA TYR A 247 -6.75 12.54 -23.11
C TYR A 247 -7.23 12.26 -21.68
N SER A 248 -7.50 11.00 -21.34
CA SER A 248 -7.88 10.59 -19.98
C SER A 248 -6.81 10.98 -18.93
N THR A 249 -5.52 10.81 -19.24
CA THR A 249 -4.43 11.14 -18.31
C THR A 249 -4.11 12.63 -18.27
N ALA A 250 -4.29 13.35 -19.38
CA ALA A 250 -4.13 14.81 -19.42
C ALA A 250 -5.27 15.54 -18.70
N GLU A 251 -6.51 15.05 -18.85
CA GLU A 251 -7.69 15.63 -18.21
C GLU A 251 -7.84 15.21 -16.75
N TYR A 252 -7.20 14.12 -16.33
CA TYR A 252 -7.25 13.68 -14.95
C TYR A 252 -6.80 14.80 -14.02
N CYS A 253 -7.71 15.20 -13.13
CA CYS A 253 -7.55 16.36 -12.26
C CYS A 253 -7.29 17.71 -12.96
N ALA A 254 -7.41 17.89 -14.29
CA ALA A 254 -7.18 19.17 -15.01
C ALA A 254 -7.78 20.41 -14.34
N THR A 255 -8.99 20.28 -13.79
CA THR A 255 -9.69 21.36 -13.05
C THR A 255 -8.94 21.85 -11.81
N VAL A 256 -8.07 21.02 -11.24
CA VAL A 256 -7.29 21.27 -10.02
C VAL A 256 -6.16 22.26 -10.26
N TRP A 257 -5.55 22.24 -11.45
CA TRP A 257 -4.33 22.96 -11.80
C TRP A 257 -4.57 23.95 -12.95
N ALA A 258 -5.70 23.85 -13.64
CA ALA A 258 -6.17 24.88 -14.58
C ALA A 258 -6.69 26.17 -13.89
N ARG A 259 -6.99 26.15 -12.58
CA ARG A 259 -7.59 27.29 -11.84
C ARG A 259 -6.57 28.11 -11.01
N HIS A 260 -5.33 28.22 -11.48
CA HIS A 260 -4.30 29.01 -10.81
C HIS A 260 -4.46 30.52 -11.12
N SER A 261 -4.47 31.36 -10.08
CA SER A 261 -4.67 32.82 -10.18
C SER A 261 -3.48 33.60 -10.72
N LEU A 262 -2.26 33.03 -10.71
CA LEU A 262 -1.08 33.66 -11.35
C LEU A 262 -0.81 33.10 -12.76
N HIS A 263 -1.76 32.37 -13.38
CA HIS A 263 -1.71 32.13 -14.84
C HIS A 263 -2.18 33.40 -15.57
N GLY A 264 -1.47 34.50 -15.33
CA GLY A 264 -1.76 35.81 -15.87
C GLY A 264 -1.80 35.81 -17.40
N HIS A 265 -2.83 36.48 -17.91
CA HIS A 265 -2.78 37.29 -19.12
C HIS A 265 -2.31 36.62 -20.42
N ARG A 266 -3.01 35.56 -20.82
CA ARG A 266 -3.60 35.56 -22.17
C ARG A 266 -5.06 35.20 -21.99
N GLU A 267 -5.94 35.83 -22.78
CA GLU A 267 -7.33 35.40 -22.88
C GLU A 267 -7.36 33.88 -22.87
N VAL A 268 -8.13 33.30 -21.95
CA VAL A 268 -8.47 31.88 -22.03
C VAL A 268 -9.00 31.69 -23.43
N ARG A 269 -8.22 31.05 -24.32
CA ARG A 269 -8.75 30.65 -25.63
C ARG A 269 -10.04 29.93 -25.29
N LYS A 270 -11.16 30.51 -25.73
CA LYS A 270 -12.51 30.05 -25.41
C LYS A 270 -12.47 28.54 -25.41
N ARG A 271 -12.82 27.93 -24.26
CA ARG A 271 -13.06 26.49 -24.10
C ARG A 271 -13.56 25.98 -25.45
N LEU A 272 -12.82 25.09 -26.10
CA LEU A 272 -13.18 24.58 -27.43
C LEU A 272 -14.63 24.11 -27.33
N LYS A 273 -15.56 24.93 -27.81
CA LYS A 273 -16.99 24.85 -27.43
C LYS A 273 -17.68 23.62 -28.00
N SER A 274 -16.95 22.79 -28.75
CA SER A 274 -17.47 21.61 -29.40
C SER A 274 -16.31 20.84 -30.01
N ARG A 275 -16.49 19.51 -30.13
CA ARG A 275 -15.67 18.57 -30.92
C ARG A 275 -15.28 19.09 -32.31
N LYS A 276 -16.03 20.05 -32.88
CA LYS A 276 -15.78 20.64 -34.21
C LYS A 276 -14.51 21.49 -34.31
N SER A 277 -14.02 22.11 -33.24
CA SER A 277 -12.85 23.01 -33.35
C SER A 277 -11.50 22.29 -33.42
N PHE A 278 -11.49 20.96 -33.23
CA PHE A 278 -10.33 20.12 -33.54
C PHE A 278 -10.23 19.83 -35.05
N MET A 279 -11.29 20.09 -35.82
CA MET A 279 -11.33 19.88 -37.27
C MET A 279 -10.67 21.00 -38.07
N THR A 280 -10.41 22.16 -37.47
CA THR A 280 -9.87 23.35 -38.15
C THR A 280 -8.39 23.58 -37.92
N THR A 281 -7.67 22.62 -37.33
CA THR A 281 -6.21 22.70 -37.20
C THR A 281 -5.56 22.05 -38.41
N GLU A 282 -4.98 22.87 -39.27
CA GLU A 282 -4.19 22.39 -40.41
C GLU A 282 -2.86 21.76 -39.93
N PRO A 283 -2.41 20.66 -40.57
CA PRO A 283 -1.14 20.02 -40.24
C PRO A 283 0.05 20.93 -40.63
N LEU A 284 1.12 20.88 -39.83
CA LEU A 284 2.32 21.71 -39.98
C LEU A 284 3.21 21.37 -41.20
N GLU A 285 2.92 20.30 -41.95
CA GLU A 285 3.70 19.90 -43.12
C GLU A 285 2.83 19.39 -44.29
N HIS A 286 3.10 19.94 -45.47
CA HIS A 286 2.47 19.58 -46.74
C HIS A 286 3.05 18.27 -47.29
N THR A 287 2.67 17.12 -46.72
CA THR A 287 2.95 15.81 -47.35
C THR A 287 1.68 15.25 -47.99
N ARG A 288 1.78 14.78 -49.25
CA ARG A 288 0.66 14.26 -50.06
C ARG A 288 -0.16 13.16 -49.35
N THR A 289 0.47 12.41 -48.44
CA THR A 289 -0.16 11.35 -47.66
C THR A 289 -1.15 11.87 -46.60
N ALA A 290 -0.96 13.10 -46.10
CA ALA A 290 -1.88 13.73 -45.16
C ALA A 290 -3.18 14.17 -45.85
N PHE A 291 -3.09 14.72 -47.07
CA PHE A 291 -4.26 15.10 -47.88
C PHE A 291 -5.12 13.90 -48.27
N TYR A 292 -4.50 12.79 -48.73
CA TYR A 292 -5.25 11.56 -49.06
C TYR A 292 -6.06 11.02 -47.87
N ARG A 293 -5.50 11.12 -46.65
CA ARG A 293 -6.19 10.69 -45.43
C ARG A 293 -7.29 11.67 -45.03
N LEU A 294 -7.10 12.97 -45.26
CA LEU A 294 -8.10 14.00 -45.01
C LEU A 294 -9.30 13.84 -45.97
N ASP A 295 -9.04 13.62 -47.25
CA ASP A 295 -10.08 13.40 -48.27
C ASP A 295 -10.89 12.14 -47.97
N ARG A 296 -10.22 11.02 -47.67
CA ARG A 296 -10.91 9.78 -47.23
C ARG A 296 -11.75 10.02 -45.97
N TRP A 297 -11.28 10.86 -45.04
CA TRP A 297 -12.00 11.18 -43.81
C TRP A 297 -13.24 12.04 -44.06
N GLN A 298 -13.17 12.98 -45.00
CA GLN A 298 -14.31 13.78 -45.46
C GLN A 298 -15.35 12.93 -46.21
N GLU A 299 -14.90 11.97 -47.02
CA GLU A 299 -15.77 10.99 -47.69
C GLU A 299 -16.51 10.12 -46.66
N GLU A 300 -15.81 9.60 -45.64
CA GLU A 300 -16.45 8.82 -44.56
C GLU A 300 -17.47 9.65 -43.76
N GLU A 301 -17.20 10.94 -43.51
CA GLU A 301 -18.14 11.83 -42.81
C GLU A 301 -19.41 12.09 -43.63
N SER A 302 -19.28 12.22 -44.96
CA SER A 302 -20.42 12.39 -45.88
C SER A 302 -21.33 11.14 -45.91
N SER A 303 -20.74 9.95 -45.83
CA SER A 303 -21.48 8.67 -45.83
C SER A 303 -22.23 8.38 -44.53
N LEU A 304 -21.88 9.07 -43.44
CA LEU A 304 -22.55 8.95 -42.14
C LEU A 304 -23.68 9.98 -41.95
N GLN A 305 -23.80 10.96 -42.86
CA GLN A 305 -24.84 11.98 -42.84
C GLN A 305 -25.97 11.71 -43.85
N SER A 306 -25.80 10.73 -44.75
CA SER A 306 -26.85 10.12 -45.58
C SER A 306 -27.49 8.92 -44.88
#